data_AF-A0A3M2CJ18-F1
#
_entry.id   AF-A0A3M2CJ18-F1
#
_cell.length_a   1.000
_cell.length_b   1.000
_cell.length_c   1.000
_cell.angle_alpha   90.00
_cell.angle_beta   90.00
_cell.angle_gamma   90.00
#
_symmetry.space_group_name_H-M   'P 1'
#
loop_
_entity.id
_entity.type
_entity.pdbx_description
1 polymer ?
#
loop_
_entity_poly.entity_id
_entity_poly.type
_entity_poly.pdbx_seq_one_letter_code
_entity_poly.pdbx_strand_id
1 'polypeptide(L)'
;MIPAALAQAAAGAGWRPFLDPVTLPGGSWWLTLIPLALLISVVYKAVRVPNVRRLPAHVLVMTAQIVVAMVVLAAGIHAVVLWIVPALGG
;
A
#
# COMPACT_ATOMS: atom_id res chain seq x y z
N MET A 1 -28.07 19.69 3.56
CA MET A 1 -27.29 19.83 2.32
C MET A 1 -26.30 20.97 2.55
N ILE A 2 -25.04 20.68 2.87
CA ILE A 2 -24.04 21.72 3.15
C ILE A 2 -23.60 22.32 1.81
N PRO A 3 -23.65 23.66 1.62
CA PRO A 3 -23.31 24.27 0.35
C PRO A 3 -21.82 24.05 0.04
N ALA A 4 -21.52 23.61 -1.18
CA ALA A 4 -20.16 23.39 -1.68
C ALA A 4 -19.23 24.62 -1.53
N ALA A 5 -19.81 25.80 -1.30
CA ALA A 5 -19.09 27.04 -1.00
C ALA A 5 -18.28 26.98 0.33
N LEU A 6 -18.75 26.27 1.35
CA LEU A 6 -18.02 26.16 2.64
C LEU A 6 -16.81 25.23 2.55
N ALA A 7 -16.87 24.18 1.72
CA ALA A 7 -15.72 23.33 1.42
C ALA A 7 -14.62 24.10 0.68
N GLN A 8 -15.01 25.03 -0.21
CA GLN A 8 -14.08 25.87 -0.96
C GLN A 8 -13.48 27.00 -0.10
N ALA A 9 -14.22 27.55 0.87
CA ALA A 9 -13.71 28.59 1.78
C ALA A 9 -12.61 28.07 2.74
N ALA A 10 -12.65 26.78 3.11
CA ALA A 10 -11.59 26.15 3.90
C ALA A 10 -10.30 25.87 3.09
N ALA A 11 -10.35 25.94 1.76
CA ALA A 11 -9.19 25.70 0.89
C ALA A 11 -8.12 26.81 0.97
N GLY A 12 -8.38 27.89 1.71
CA GLY A 12 -7.37 28.89 2.08
C GLY A 12 -6.53 28.52 3.31
N ALA A 13 -6.83 27.40 3.99
CA ALA A 13 -6.02 26.89 5.09
C ALA A 13 -5.03 25.86 4.54
N GLY A 14 -3.74 26.05 4.82
CA GLY A 14 -2.65 25.19 4.35
C GLY A 14 -2.87 23.70 4.62
N TRP A 15 -2.20 22.86 3.82
CA TRP A 15 -2.31 21.40 3.84
C TRP A 15 -2.35 20.84 5.27
N ARG A 16 -3.41 20.10 5.58
CA ARG A 16 -3.66 19.50 6.87
C ARG A 16 -3.26 18.02 6.80
N PRO A 17 -2.12 17.63 7.39
CA PRO A 17 -1.73 16.23 7.45
C PRO A 17 -2.90 15.42 8.03
N PHE A 18 -3.19 14.25 7.47
CA PHE A 18 -4.31 13.33 7.79
C PHE A 18 -5.70 13.70 7.27
N LEU A 19 -6.04 14.98 7.15
CA LEU A 19 -7.33 15.41 6.62
C LEU A 19 -7.29 15.59 5.10
N ASP A 20 -6.17 16.09 4.60
CA ASP A 20 -5.94 16.26 3.17
C ASP A 20 -5.09 15.09 2.65
N PRO A 21 -5.58 14.32 1.65
CA PRO A 21 -4.83 13.22 1.09
C PRO A 21 -3.55 13.74 0.43
N VAL A 22 -2.45 13.05 0.69
CA VAL A 22 -1.20 13.33 -0.02
C VAL A 22 -1.37 12.93 -1.48
N THR A 23 -1.22 13.89 -2.39
CA THR A 23 -1.30 13.64 -3.83
C THR A 23 0.08 13.20 -4.32
N LEU A 24 0.20 11.92 -4.68
CA LEU A 24 1.40 11.42 -5.34
C LEU A 24 1.29 11.65 -6.86
N PRO A 25 2.36 12.08 -7.54
CA PRO A 25 2.34 12.27 -8.99
C PRO A 25 1.95 10.98 -9.72
N GLY A 26 1.05 11.09 -10.70
CA GLY A 26 0.82 10.05 -11.72
C GLY A 26 0.36 8.68 -11.22
N GLY A 27 -0.30 8.59 -10.06
CA GLY A 27 -0.77 7.29 -9.54
C GLY A 27 0.34 6.40 -8.97
N SER A 28 1.49 6.98 -8.63
CA SER A 28 2.65 6.27 -8.05
C SER A 28 2.47 5.79 -6.60
N TRP A 29 1.24 5.78 -6.07
CA TRP A 29 0.93 5.36 -4.71
C TRP A 29 1.42 3.93 -4.40
N TRP A 30 1.39 3.03 -5.38
CA TRP A 30 1.84 1.64 -5.22
C TRP A 30 3.34 1.53 -4.90
N LEU A 31 4.15 2.53 -5.25
CA LEU A 31 5.58 2.56 -4.87
C LEU A 31 5.76 2.63 -3.36
N THR A 32 4.81 3.23 -2.64
CA THR A 32 4.86 3.32 -1.17
C THR A 32 4.72 1.96 -0.47
N LEU A 33 4.28 0.92 -1.19
CA LEU A 33 4.27 -0.46 -0.68
C LEU A 33 5.68 -0.98 -0.42
N ILE A 34 6.66 -0.59 -1.22
CA ILE A 34 8.05 -1.05 -1.07
C ILE A 34 8.68 -0.56 0.25
N PRO A 35 8.71 0.76 0.55
CA PRO A 35 9.25 1.23 1.82
C PRO A 35 8.42 0.74 3.01
N LEU A 36 7.08 0.62 2.86
CA LEU A 36 6.24 0.06 3.91
C LEU A 36 6.62 -1.40 4.23
N ALA A 37 6.70 -2.27 3.22
CA ALA A 37 7.06 -3.67 3.38
C ALA A 37 8.48 -3.83 3.93
N LEU A 38 9.41 -2.96 3.52
CA LEU A 38 10.77 -2.93 4.04
C LEU A 38 10.79 -2.61 5.53
N LEU A 39 10.10 -1.55 5.95
CA LEU A 39 10.04 -1.13 7.36
C LEU A 39 9.39 -2.20 8.24
N ILE A 40 8.29 -2.80 7.78
CA ILE A 40 7.63 -3.93 8.47
C ILE A 40 8.61 -5.10 8.62
N SER A 41 9.33 -5.43 7.55
CA SER A 41 10.30 -6.53 7.55
C SER A 41 11.47 -6.26 8.52
N VAL A 42 11.96 -5.02 8.59
CA VAL A 42 12.99 -4.60 9.54
C VAL A 42 12.52 -4.81 10.97
N VAL A 43 11.36 -4.26 11.34
CA VAL A 43 10.83 -4.35 12.71
C VAL A 43 10.58 -5.82 13.10
N TYR A 44 9.97 -6.60 12.21
CA TYR A 44 9.68 -8.01 12.48
C TYR A 44 10.96 -8.84 12.63
N LYS A 45 11.91 -8.71 11.69
CA LYS A 45 13.14 -9.50 11.71
C LYS A 45 14.12 -9.04 12.80
N ALA A 46 14.07 -7.79 13.23
CA ALA A 46 14.89 -7.29 14.33
C ALA A 46 14.62 -8.05 15.64
N VAL A 47 13.36 -8.38 15.93
CA VAL A 47 12.99 -9.12 17.15
C VAL A 47 13.18 -10.63 17.00
N ARG A 48 13.08 -11.14 15.76
CA ARG A 48 13.01 -12.60 15.51
C ARG A 48 14.34 -13.24 15.09
N VAL A 49 15.30 -12.50 14.54
CA VAL A 49 16.54 -13.06 14.00
C VAL A 49 17.64 -13.09 15.08
N PRO A 50 18.23 -14.27 15.40
CA PRO A 50 19.27 -14.37 16.42
C PRO A 50 20.62 -13.75 16.00
N ASN A 51 20.88 -13.67 14.70
CA ASN A 51 22.15 -13.20 14.15
C ASN A 51 21.97 -11.94 13.30
N VAL A 52 22.44 -10.81 13.83
CA VAL A 52 22.33 -9.48 13.22
C VAL A 52 23.03 -9.40 11.86
N ARG A 53 24.08 -10.18 11.60
CA ARG A 53 24.78 -10.17 10.29
C ARG A 53 23.90 -10.69 9.15
N ARG A 54 22.93 -11.56 9.44
CA ARG A 54 21.99 -12.08 8.43
C ARG A 54 20.71 -11.25 8.32
N LEU A 55 20.52 -10.27 9.20
CA LEU A 55 19.36 -9.39 9.24
C LEU A 55 19.04 -8.74 7.89
N PRO A 56 19.98 -8.05 7.19
CA PRO A 56 19.64 -7.36 5.94
C PRO A 56 19.18 -8.33 4.85
N ALA A 57 19.80 -9.51 4.74
CA ALA A 57 19.36 -10.53 3.78
C ALA A 57 17.95 -11.05 4.10
N HIS A 58 17.65 -11.33 5.37
CA HIS A 58 16.32 -11.78 5.78
C HIS A 58 15.24 -10.71 5.61
N VAL A 59 15.58 -9.44 5.83
CA VAL A 59 14.68 -8.30 5.61
C VAL A 59 14.35 -8.16 4.14
N LEU A 60 15.35 -8.22 3.25
CA LEU A 60 15.14 -8.10 1.80
C LEU A 60 14.29 -9.25 1.25
N VAL A 61 14.57 -10.50 1.68
CA VAL A 61 13.78 -11.66 1.27
C VAL A 61 12.32 -11.53 1.73
N MET A 62 12.09 -11.11 2.98
CA MET A 62 10.73 -10.93 3.50
C MET A 62 10.01 -9.77 2.79
N THR A 63 10.71 -8.68 2.50
CA THR A 63 10.17 -7.54 1.75
C THR A 63 9.72 -7.99 0.36
N ALA A 64 10.57 -8.74 -0.35
CA ALA A 64 10.23 -9.30 -1.65
C ALA A 64 9.03 -10.25 -1.57
N GLN A 65 8.97 -11.12 -0.56
CA GLN A 65 7.84 -12.02 -0.33
C GLN A 65 6.52 -11.25 -0.13
N ILE A 66 6.53 -10.19 0.69
CA ILE A 66 5.34 -9.35 0.93
C ILE A 66 4.88 -8.70 -0.38
N VAL A 67 5.81 -8.07 -1.11
CA VAL A 67 5.48 -7.38 -2.37
C VAL A 67 4.93 -8.37 -3.40
N VAL A 68 5.60 -9.51 -3.60
CA VAL A 68 5.15 -10.55 -4.53
C VAL A 68 3.78 -11.09 -4.14
N ALA A 69 3.56 -11.38 -2.85
CA ALA A 69 2.26 -11.86 -2.37
C ALA A 69 1.13 -10.84 -2.64
N MET A 70 1.39 -9.55 -2.45
CA MET A 70 0.41 -8.50 -2.75
C MET A 70 0.11 -8.40 -4.25
N VAL A 71 1.12 -8.49 -5.11
CA VAL A 71 0.94 -8.49 -6.57
C VAL A 71 0.12 -9.70 -7.01
N VAL A 72 0.47 -10.89 -6.51
CA VAL A 72 -0.25 -12.13 -6.81
C VAL A 72 -1.70 -12.06 -6.34
N LEU A 73 -1.94 -11.52 -5.14
CA LEU A 73 -3.29 -11.36 -4.60
C LEU A 73 -4.12 -10.39 -5.47
N ALA A 74 -3.55 -9.24 -5.86
CA ALA A 74 -4.22 -8.28 -6.73
C ALA A 74 -4.56 -8.90 -8.09
N ALA A 75 -3.61 -9.61 -8.70
CA ALA A 75 -3.84 -10.32 -9.96
C ALA A 75 -4.90 -11.41 -9.82
N GLY A 76 -4.89 -12.17 -8.72
CA GLY A 76 -5.87 -13.21 -8.42
C GLY A 76 -7.28 -12.66 -8.29
N ILE A 77 -7.47 -11.55 -7.57
CA ILE A 77 -8.76 -10.87 -7.46
C ILE A 77 -9.22 -10.37 -8.84
N HIS A 78 -8.33 -9.78 -9.62
CA HIS A 78 -8.65 -9.30 -10.96
C HIS A 78 -9.10 -10.45 -11.89
N ALA A 79 -8.38 -11.57 -11.86
CA ALA A 79 -8.73 -12.80 -12.56
C ALA A 79 -10.11 -13.33 -12.17
N VAL A 80 -10.42 -13.37 -10.86
CA VAL A 80 -11.74 -13.77 -10.36
C VAL A 80 -12.84 -12.89 -10.94
N VAL A 81 -12.64 -11.57 -10.95
CA VAL A 81 -13.62 -10.62 -11.48
C VAL A 81 -13.84 -10.82 -12.98
N LEU A 82 -12.79 -11.10 -13.75
CA LEU A 82 -12.90 -11.27 -15.21
C LEU A 82 -13.47 -12.63 -15.63
N TRP A 83 -13.25 -13.70 -14.88
CA TRP A 83 -13.61 -15.04 -15.32
C TRP A 83 -14.76 -15.66 -14.52
N ILE A 84 -14.82 -15.43 -13.21
CA ILE A 84 -15.82 -16.08 -12.34
C ILE A 84 -17.13 -15.29 -12.35
N VAL A 85 -17.06 -13.95 -12.30
CA VAL A 85 -18.28 -13.12 -12.26
C VAL A 85 -19.12 -13.29 -13.54
N PRO A 86 -18.56 -13.27 -14.76
CA PRO A 86 -19.36 -13.48 -15.97
C PRO A 86 -19.92 -14.91 -16.06
N ALA A 87 -19.18 -15.90 -15.58
CA ALA A 87 -19.62 -17.30 -15.59
C ALA A 87 -20.81 -17.58 -14.66
N LEU A 88 -21.06 -16.71 -13.68
CA LEU A 88 -22.21 -16.81 -12.76
C LEU A 88 -23.45 -16.03 -13.25
N GLY A 89 -23.27 -15.08 -14.17
CA GLY A 89 -24.35 -14.23 -14.68
C GLY A 89 -24.85 -14.62 -16.08
N GLY A 90 -24.31 -15.68 -16.68
CA GLY A 90 -24.71 -16.23 -17.97
C GLY A 90 -25.56 -17.49 -17.83
#